data_AF-A0A060CLW1-F1
#
_entry.id   AF-A0A060CLW1-F1
#
_cell.length_a   1.000
_cell.length_b   1.000
_cell.length_c   1.000
_cell.angle_alpha   90.00
_cell.angle_beta   90.00
_cell.angle_gamma   90.00
#
_symmetry.space_group_name_H-M   'P 1'
#
loop_
_entity.id
_entity.type
_entity.pdbx_description
1 polymer ?
#
loop_
_entity_poly.entity_id
_entity_poly.type
_entity_poly.pdbx_seq_one_letter_code
_entity_poly.pdbx_strand_id
1 'polypeptide(L)'
;VPPSVAAVASTRGIPLVGTHRPFGVAPGTGTWNTFCGRLGAARANIGDAVEWGAVHGASGLLLTEWAGHGHWAPRALCLPALVEAAVRAWRGRGPGEAMEMLLAALLPSDVAGAVMVLGTVPDEVPVPMRNTDVTWESLRSGGHLPVEWGITHHMVEQGRAALADAERMLGSSTSGSGA
;
A
#
# COMPACT_ATOMS: atom_id res chain seq x y z
N VAL A 1 28.90 -10.77 24.47
CA VAL A 1 28.70 -9.38 24.01
C VAL A 1 27.93 -9.45 22.70
N PRO A 2 26.70 -8.94 22.59
CA PRO A 2 26.00 -8.96 21.31
C PRO A 2 26.68 -7.99 20.34
N PRO A 3 26.71 -8.27 19.03
CA PRO A 3 27.29 -7.36 18.05
C PRO A 3 26.50 -6.06 18.02
N SER A 4 27.22 -4.95 17.83
CA SER A 4 26.64 -3.60 17.83
C SER A 4 25.68 -3.40 16.65
N VAL A 5 24.68 -2.53 16.88
CA VAL A 5 23.61 -2.11 15.96
C VAL A 5 24.13 -1.55 14.62
N ALA A 6 25.44 -1.34 14.46
CA ALA A 6 26.06 -0.83 13.24
C ALA A 6 26.19 -1.85 12.09
N ALA A 7 26.03 -3.16 12.33
CA ALA A 7 26.30 -4.19 11.32
C ALA A 7 25.13 -4.53 10.37
N VAL A 8 23.92 -3.96 10.58
CA VAL A 8 22.72 -4.28 9.78
C VAL A 8 22.47 -3.25 8.65
N ALA A 9 23.30 -2.20 8.56
CA ALA A 9 23.03 -1.05 7.68
C ALA A 9 23.58 -1.16 6.24
N SER A 10 24.16 -2.28 5.80
CA SER A 10 24.97 -2.28 4.56
C SER A 10 24.76 -3.51 3.68
N THR A 11 23.71 -3.50 2.84
CA THR A 11 23.75 -4.19 1.52
C THR A 11 22.57 -3.97 0.57
N ARG A 12 21.59 -3.10 0.86
CA ARG A 12 20.46 -2.90 -0.05
C ARG A 12 20.68 -1.64 -0.90
N GLY A 13 21.35 -1.79 -2.06
CA GLY A 13 21.47 -0.74 -3.09
C GLY A 13 22.83 -0.67 -3.83
N ILE A 14 23.91 -1.15 -3.21
CA ILE A 14 25.29 -1.03 -3.72
C ILE A 14 25.52 -1.59 -5.16
N PRO A 15 24.89 -2.69 -5.63
CA PRO A 15 25.29 -3.33 -6.88
C PRO A 15 25.11 -2.47 -8.14
N LEU A 16 24.14 -1.55 -8.17
CA LEU A 16 23.96 -0.63 -9.31
C LEU A 16 24.73 0.67 -9.11
N VAL A 17 24.74 1.21 -7.89
CA VAL A 17 25.47 2.44 -7.54
C VAL A 17 26.96 2.29 -7.86
N GLY A 18 27.55 1.14 -7.50
CA GLY A 18 28.95 0.84 -7.78
C GLY A 18 29.28 0.61 -9.26
N THR A 19 28.27 0.50 -10.15
CA THR A 19 28.49 0.34 -11.60
C THR A 19 28.61 1.68 -12.34
N HIS A 20 28.33 2.80 -11.67
CA HIS A 20 28.28 4.14 -12.27
C HIS A 20 27.33 4.26 -13.48
N ARG A 21 26.36 3.36 -13.60
CA ARG A 21 25.31 3.42 -14.64
C ARG A 21 24.08 4.15 -14.10
N PRO A 22 23.34 4.90 -14.95
CA PRO A 22 22.03 5.43 -14.57
C PRO A 22 21.10 4.30 -14.11
N PHE A 23 20.39 4.52 -13.02
CA PHE A 23 19.42 3.56 -12.47
C PHE A 23 18.19 4.31 -11.96
N GLY A 24 17.04 3.65 -12.00
CA GLY A 24 15.81 4.13 -11.36
C GLY A 24 15.41 3.24 -10.19
N VAL A 25 14.44 3.70 -9.42
CA VAL A 25 13.77 2.90 -8.37
C VAL A 25 12.39 2.46 -8.85
N ALA A 26 11.95 1.27 -8.44
CA ALA A 26 10.68 0.70 -8.88
C ALA A 26 9.81 0.22 -7.71
N PRO A 27 9.29 1.14 -6.88
CA PRO A 27 8.37 0.77 -5.80
C PRO A 27 7.03 0.29 -6.34
N GLY A 28 6.22 -0.33 -5.48
CA GLY A 28 4.96 -0.95 -5.85
C GLY A 28 3.73 -0.29 -5.22
N THR A 29 2.62 -0.32 -5.94
CA THR A 29 1.31 0.20 -5.50
C THR A 29 0.72 -0.50 -4.28
N GLY A 30 1.23 -1.67 -3.91
CA GLY A 30 0.70 -2.49 -2.81
C GLY A 30 -0.59 -3.22 -3.15
N THR A 31 -1.04 -3.21 -4.41
CA THR A 31 -2.36 -3.73 -4.84
C THR A 31 -2.34 -5.14 -5.45
N TRP A 32 -1.18 -5.80 -5.48
CA TRP A 32 -1.13 -7.23 -5.82
C TRP A 32 -1.43 -8.10 -4.61
N ASN A 33 -2.04 -9.27 -4.86
CA ASN A 33 -2.37 -10.28 -3.84
C ASN A 33 -3.08 -9.67 -2.62
N THR A 34 -4.10 -8.86 -2.89
CA THR A 34 -4.97 -8.19 -1.92
C THR A 34 -6.31 -7.86 -2.59
N PHE A 35 -7.38 -7.76 -1.79
CA PHE A 35 -8.68 -7.26 -2.26
C PHE A 35 -8.96 -5.81 -1.86
N CYS A 36 -8.29 -5.31 -0.81
CA CYS A 36 -8.55 -3.99 -0.24
C CYS A 36 -7.41 -2.99 -0.51
N GLY A 37 -6.27 -3.47 -1.00
CA GLY A 37 -5.06 -2.66 -1.10
C GLY A 37 -4.31 -2.65 0.22
N ARG A 38 -3.02 -2.29 0.18
CA ARG A 38 -2.15 -2.23 1.37
C ARG A 38 -1.52 -0.85 1.45
N LEU A 39 -2.31 0.17 1.77
CA LEU A 39 -1.90 1.57 1.66
C LEU A 39 -0.71 1.88 2.57
N GLY A 40 -0.72 1.41 3.81
CA GLY A 40 0.43 1.56 4.71
C GLY A 40 1.72 1.00 4.11
N ALA A 41 1.66 -0.24 3.61
CA ALA A 41 2.79 -0.89 2.94
C ALA A 41 3.21 -0.19 1.64
N ALA A 42 2.25 0.34 0.87
CA ALA A 42 2.49 1.12 -0.33
C ALA A 42 3.32 2.39 0.01
N ARG A 43 2.86 3.15 1.01
CA ARG A 43 3.52 4.39 1.44
C ARG A 43 4.92 4.15 1.99
N ALA A 44 5.10 3.08 2.77
CA ALA A 44 6.40 2.70 3.30
C ALA A 44 7.38 2.37 2.16
N ASN A 45 7.02 1.47 1.25
CA ASN A 45 7.96 1.04 0.19
C ASN A 45 8.26 2.15 -0.81
N ILE A 46 7.28 3.02 -1.14
CA ILE A 46 7.51 4.19 -1.99
C ILE A 46 8.41 5.19 -1.27
N GLY A 47 8.19 5.41 0.02
CA GLY A 47 9.02 6.29 0.84
C GLY A 47 10.48 5.84 0.85
N ASP A 48 10.71 4.57 1.18
CA ASP A 48 12.05 3.97 1.17
C ASP A 48 12.71 4.08 -0.20
N ALA A 49 11.98 3.79 -1.28
CA ALA A 49 12.51 3.85 -2.64
C ALA A 49 12.92 5.28 -3.03
N VAL A 50 12.11 6.29 -2.70
CA VAL A 50 12.42 7.69 -3.00
C VAL A 50 13.61 8.18 -2.17
N GLU A 51 13.62 7.90 -0.87
CA GLU A 51 14.69 8.31 0.03
C GLU A 51 16.03 7.70 -0.40
N TRP A 52 16.08 6.37 -0.54
CA TRP A 52 17.30 5.69 -0.93
C TRP A 52 17.69 5.94 -2.38
N GLY A 53 16.72 6.15 -3.26
CA GLY A 53 16.95 6.58 -4.63
C GLY A 53 17.65 7.93 -4.68
N ALA A 54 17.17 8.91 -3.91
CA ALA A 54 17.80 10.23 -3.83
C ALA A 54 19.22 10.17 -3.24
N VAL A 55 19.41 9.44 -2.13
CA VAL A 55 20.73 9.25 -1.48
C VAL A 55 21.78 8.70 -2.44
N HIS A 56 21.37 7.82 -3.36
CA HIS A 56 22.29 7.13 -4.26
C HIS A 56 22.31 7.64 -5.71
N GLY A 57 21.58 8.72 -6.01
CA GLY A 57 21.59 9.34 -7.34
C GLY A 57 20.75 8.61 -8.39
N ALA A 58 19.61 8.02 -8.01
CA ALA A 58 18.64 7.47 -8.94
C ALA A 58 18.14 8.56 -9.92
N SER A 59 18.01 8.21 -11.20
CA SER A 59 17.57 9.14 -12.24
C SER A 59 16.05 9.31 -12.31
N GLY A 60 15.29 8.47 -11.60
CA GLY A 60 13.84 8.52 -11.60
C GLY A 60 13.17 7.36 -10.86
N LEU A 61 11.83 7.40 -10.87
CA LEU A 61 10.96 6.43 -10.22
C LEU A 61 9.96 5.87 -11.24
N LEU A 62 9.84 4.53 -11.29
CA LEU A 62 8.80 3.81 -12.02
C LEU A 62 7.85 3.17 -11.00
N LEU A 63 6.65 3.74 -10.81
CA LEU A 63 5.67 3.11 -9.94
C LEU A 63 5.13 1.84 -10.62
N THR A 64 5.20 0.71 -9.92
CA THR A 64 4.82 -0.59 -10.46
C THR A 64 3.49 -1.08 -9.90
N GLU A 65 2.60 -1.48 -10.80
CA GLU A 65 1.37 -2.20 -10.48
C GLU A 65 1.57 -3.65 -10.93
N TRP A 66 1.74 -4.56 -9.96
CA TRP A 66 1.99 -5.97 -10.25
C TRP A 66 0.67 -6.74 -10.36
N ALA A 67 0.61 -7.69 -11.29
CA ALA A 67 -0.57 -8.56 -11.46
C ALA A 67 -0.77 -9.57 -10.32
N GLY A 68 0.28 -9.92 -9.56
CA GLY A 68 0.19 -11.02 -8.59
C GLY A 68 -0.42 -12.28 -9.24
N HIS A 69 -1.41 -12.87 -8.58
CA HIS A 69 -2.16 -14.05 -9.07
C HIS A 69 -3.44 -13.70 -9.86
N GLY A 70 -3.41 -12.67 -10.71
CA GLY A 70 -4.52 -12.39 -11.66
C GLY A 70 -5.15 -10.98 -11.57
N HIS A 71 -4.52 -10.06 -10.85
CA HIS A 71 -4.89 -8.63 -10.79
C HIS A 71 -6.32 -8.39 -10.28
N TRP A 72 -6.63 -8.99 -9.12
CA TRP A 72 -7.96 -8.98 -8.52
C TRP A 72 -8.37 -7.65 -7.90
N ALA A 73 -7.40 -6.80 -7.51
CA ALA A 73 -7.68 -5.50 -6.95
C ALA A 73 -8.23 -4.55 -8.03
N PRO A 74 -9.36 -3.85 -7.77
CA PRO A 74 -9.82 -2.78 -8.65
C PRO A 74 -8.75 -1.70 -8.82
N ARG A 75 -8.61 -1.17 -10.05
CA ARG A 75 -7.62 -0.13 -10.39
C ARG A 75 -7.70 1.13 -9.51
N ALA A 76 -8.88 1.44 -8.97
CA ALA A 76 -9.06 2.57 -8.06
C ALA A 76 -8.19 2.47 -6.80
N LEU A 77 -7.88 1.25 -6.32
CA LEU A 77 -7.03 1.02 -5.16
C LEU A 77 -5.56 1.40 -5.41
N CYS A 78 -5.15 1.58 -6.67
CA CYS A 78 -3.80 2.01 -7.02
C CYS A 78 -3.61 3.53 -6.91
N LEU A 79 -4.71 4.30 -6.92
CA LEU A 79 -4.64 5.76 -6.96
C LEU A 79 -4.01 6.38 -5.70
N PRO A 80 -4.27 5.90 -4.47
CA PRO A 80 -3.55 6.38 -3.28
C PRO A 80 -2.03 6.22 -3.40
N ALA A 81 -1.56 5.09 -3.94
CA ALA A 81 -0.14 4.87 -4.16
C ALA A 81 0.42 5.74 -5.29
N LEU A 82 -0.36 6.00 -6.34
CA LEU A 82 -0.01 6.92 -7.41
C LEU A 82 0.18 8.36 -6.88
N VAL A 83 -0.74 8.83 -6.05
CA VAL A 83 -0.64 10.15 -5.38
C VAL A 83 0.59 10.18 -4.47
N GLU A 84 0.81 9.14 -3.66
CA GLU A 84 2.00 9.05 -2.79
C GLU A 84 3.30 9.17 -3.61
N ALA A 85 3.41 8.39 -4.69
CA ALA A 85 4.60 8.39 -5.55
C ALA A 85 4.79 9.72 -6.27
N ALA A 86 3.73 10.29 -6.84
CA ALA A 86 3.79 11.56 -7.55
C ALA A 86 4.22 12.71 -6.62
N VAL A 87 3.64 12.79 -5.42
CA VAL A 87 3.98 13.84 -4.45
C VAL A 87 5.41 13.68 -3.93
N ARG A 88 5.85 12.45 -3.65
CA ARG A 88 7.24 12.19 -3.23
C ARG A 88 8.24 12.47 -4.35
N ALA A 89 7.95 12.08 -5.58
CA ALA A 89 8.82 12.36 -6.72
C ALA A 89 9.00 13.87 -6.93
N TRP A 90 7.97 14.67 -6.64
CA TRP A 90 8.04 16.14 -6.76
C TRP A 90 8.66 16.85 -5.55
N ARG A 91 8.32 16.42 -4.32
CA ARG A 91 8.65 17.15 -3.08
C ARG A 91 9.67 16.46 -2.17
N GLY A 92 10.05 15.22 -2.47
CA GLY A 92 10.86 14.36 -1.60
C GLY A 92 10.14 13.82 -0.36
N ARG A 93 8.88 14.22 -0.11
CA ARG A 93 8.07 13.80 1.04
C ARG A 93 6.65 13.45 0.61
N GLY A 94 5.98 12.60 1.39
CA GLY A 94 4.61 12.17 1.12
C GLY A 94 3.56 13.29 1.26
N PRO A 95 2.33 13.05 0.77
CA PRO A 95 1.21 13.99 0.84
C PRO A 95 0.70 14.24 2.27
N GLY A 96 0.94 13.34 3.23
CA GLY A 96 0.44 13.49 4.59
C GLY A 96 -1.08 13.62 4.63
N GLU A 97 -1.58 14.59 5.38
CA GLU A 97 -3.01 14.90 5.51
C GLU A 97 -3.66 15.35 4.18
N ALA A 98 -2.87 15.81 3.19
CA ALA A 98 -3.40 16.23 1.90
C ALA A 98 -3.79 15.06 0.98
N MET A 99 -3.55 13.80 1.38
CA MET A 99 -3.81 12.62 0.55
C MET A 99 -5.26 12.56 0.07
N GLU A 100 -6.22 12.68 0.99
CA GLU A 100 -7.64 12.57 0.67
C GLU A 100 -8.10 13.69 -0.28
N MET A 101 -7.68 14.92 -0.04
CA MET A 101 -7.95 16.06 -0.92
C MET A 101 -7.41 15.82 -2.35
N LEU A 102 -6.19 15.28 -2.47
CA LEU A 102 -5.58 14.97 -3.76
C LEU A 102 -6.32 13.82 -4.47
N LEU A 103 -6.79 12.83 -3.72
CA LEU A 103 -7.62 11.75 -4.26
C LEU A 103 -8.99 12.24 -4.71
N ALA A 104 -9.62 13.15 -3.96
CA ALA A 104 -10.90 13.76 -4.32
C ALA A 104 -10.80 14.65 -5.59
N ALA A 105 -9.60 15.02 -6.01
CA ALA A 105 -9.39 15.65 -7.32
C ALA A 105 -9.38 14.65 -8.50
N LEU A 106 -9.23 13.35 -8.21
CA LEU A 106 -9.17 12.25 -9.20
C LEU A 106 -10.40 11.35 -9.16
N LEU A 107 -11.12 11.32 -8.05
CA LEU A 107 -12.24 10.45 -7.75
C LEU A 107 -13.37 11.26 -7.11
N PRO A 108 -14.62 10.80 -7.22
CA PRO A 108 -15.69 11.25 -6.32
C PRO A 108 -15.24 11.17 -4.86
N SER A 109 -15.59 12.18 -4.04
CA SER A 109 -15.07 12.31 -2.66
C SER A 109 -15.38 11.12 -1.77
N ASP A 110 -16.56 10.53 -1.93
CA ASP A 110 -16.97 9.29 -1.27
C ASP A 110 -16.10 8.09 -1.65
N VAL A 111 -15.75 7.98 -2.94
CA VAL A 111 -14.83 6.93 -3.44
C VAL A 111 -13.41 7.19 -2.92
N ALA A 112 -12.95 8.45 -2.89
CA ALA A 112 -11.65 8.82 -2.34
C ALA A 112 -11.52 8.43 -0.85
N GLY A 113 -12.56 8.69 -0.05
CA GLY A 113 -12.62 8.23 1.34
C GLY A 113 -12.64 6.70 1.44
N ALA A 114 -13.48 6.03 0.63
CA ALA A 114 -13.61 4.58 0.67
C ALA A 114 -12.30 3.86 0.32
N VAL A 115 -11.57 4.28 -0.72
CA VAL A 115 -10.29 3.64 -1.09
C VAL A 115 -9.21 3.85 -0.04
N MET A 116 -9.25 4.96 0.70
CA MET A 116 -8.34 5.20 1.83
C MET A 116 -8.59 4.22 2.97
N VAL A 117 -9.87 4.00 3.34
CA VAL A 117 -10.27 3.05 4.38
C VAL A 117 -9.99 1.61 3.97
N LEU A 118 -10.32 1.22 2.73
CA LEU A 118 -10.00 -0.12 2.22
C LEU A 118 -8.51 -0.42 2.36
N GLY A 119 -7.65 0.55 2.06
CA GLY A 119 -6.21 0.40 2.15
C GLY A 119 -5.66 0.11 3.56
N THR A 120 -6.46 0.26 4.63
CA THR A 120 -6.07 -0.05 6.02
C THR A 120 -6.63 -1.38 6.52
N VAL A 121 -7.56 -2.01 5.81
CA VAL A 121 -8.17 -3.30 6.23
C VAL A 121 -7.10 -4.36 6.55
N PRO A 122 -6.02 -4.52 5.77
CA PRO A 122 -4.96 -5.46 6.12
C PRO A 122 -4.21 -5.15 7.42
N ASP A 123 -4.18 -3.89 7.84
CA ASP A 123 -3.46 -3.47 9.05
C ASP A 123 -4.21 -3.86 10.33
N GLU A 124 -5.53 -4.07 10.26
CA GLU A 124 -6.37 -4.57 11.36
C GLU A 124 -6.13 -6.06 11.67
N VAL A 125 -5.51 -6.79 10.74
CA VAL A 125 -5.12 -8.19 10.93
C VAL A 125 -3.61 -8.34 10.63
N PRO A 126 -2.75 -7.81 11.52
CA PRO A 126 -1.35 -7.60 11.25
C PRO A 126 -0.55 -8.90 11.32
N VAL A 127 -0.64 -9.71 10.27
CA VAL A 127 0.22 -10.87 10.06
C VAL A 127 1.41 -10.43 9.23
N PRO A 128 2.66 -10.74 9.62
CA PRO A 128 3.86 -10.32 8.90
C PRO A 128 4.02 -11.10 7.58
N MET A 129 3.23 -10.73 6.59
CA MET A 129 3.20 -11.32 5.26
C MET A 129 4.03 -10.48 4.28
N ARG A 130 4.80 -11.15 3.42
CA ARG A 130 5.49 -10.49 2.31
C ARG A 130 4.67 -10.67 1.04
N ASN A 131 4.53 -9.59 0.26
CA ASN A 131 3.89 -9.60 -1.06
C ASN A 131 2.43 -10.11 -1.10
N THR A 132 1.73 -10.06 0.03
CA THR A 132 0.30 -10.39 0.15
C THR A 132 -0.26 -9.84 1.47
N ASP A 133 -1.52 -10.11 1.77
CA ASP A 133 -2.18 -9.89 3.06
C ASP A 133 -3.24 -10.95 3.36
N VAL A 134 -3.86 -10.82 4.53
CA VAL A 134 -4.90 -11.73 5.02
C VAL A 134 -6.11 -11.84 4.09
N THR A 135 -6.46 -10.78 3.36
CA THR A 135 -7.66 -10.77 2.52
C THR A 135 -7.50 -11.74 1.35
N TRP A 136 -6.31 -11.74 0.74
CA TRP A 136 -5.95 -12.69 -0.30
C TRP A 136 -5.77 -14.11 0.23
N GLU A 137 -5.02 -14.27 1.33
CA GLU A 137 -4.73 -15.58 1.90
C GLU A 137 -5.98 -16.29 2.41
N SER A 138 -6.98 -15.53 2.88
CA SER A 138 -8.29 -16.04 3.25
C SER A 138 -9.00 -16.68 2.05
N LEU A 139 -9.02 -16.01 0.89
CA LEU A 139 -9.63 -16.59 -0.30
C LEU A 139 -8.83 -17.79 -0.81
N ARG A 140 -7.51 -17.64 -0.94
CA ARG A 140 -6.60 -18.67 -1.47
C ARG A 140 -6.69 -19.97 -0.67
N SER A 141 -6.90 -19.87 0.63
CA SER A 141 -6.96 -21.02 1.54
C SER A 141 -8.39 -21.46 1.86
N GLY A 142 -9.40 -20.91 1.20
CA GLY A 142 -10.81 -21.22 1.49
C GLY A 142 -11.24 -20.89 2.92
N GLY A 143 -10.62 -19.89 3.54
CA GLY A 143 -10.83 -19.48 4.94
C GLY A 143 -10.02 -20.28 5.95
N HIS A 144 -9.29 -21.32 5.54
CA HIS A 144 -8.45 -22.12 6.43
C HIS A 144 -7.08 -21.45 6.64
N LEU A 145 -7.05 -20.45 7.50
CA LEU A 145 -5.82 -19.74 7.85
C LEU A 145 -5.01 -20.52 8.91
N PRO A 146 -3.67 -20.54 8.82
CA PRO A 146 -2.83 -21.22 9.80
C PRO A 146 -2.98 -20.65 11.22
N VAL A 147 -3.07 -21.54 12.21
CA VAL A 147 -3.26 -21.17 13.63
C VAL A 147 -2.07 -20.37 14.16
N GLU A 148 -0.87 -20.67 13.68
CA GLU A 148 0.38 -19.99 14.03
C GLU A 148 0.41 -18.51 13.62
N TRP A 149 -0.49 -18.06 12.74
CA TRP A 149 -0.62 -16.64 12.42
C TRP A 149 -1.28 -15.83 13.53
N GLY A 150 -1.87 -16.50 14.53
CA GLY A 150 -2.42 -15.84 15.72
C GLY A 150 -3.60 -14.92 15.42
N ILE A 151 -4.30 -15.14 14.31
CA ILE A 151 -5.46 -14.33 13.91
C ILE A 151 -6.57 -14.56 14.91
N THR A 152 -7.00 -13.48 15.56
CA THR A 152 -8.08 -13.52 16.55
C THR A 152 -9.42 -13.11 15.92
N HIS A 153 -10.53 -13.53 16.54
CA HIS A 153 -11.86 -13.05 16.14
C HIS A 153 -11.98 -11.52 16.25
N HIS A 154 -11.30 -10.91 17.23
CA HIS A 154 -11.31 -9.45 17.39
C HIS A 154 -10.69 -8.73 16.19
N MET A 155 -9.52 -9.19 15.72
CA MET A 155 -8.86 -8.64 14.52
C MET A 155 -9.74 -8.76 13.28
N VAL A 156 -10.38 -9.92 13.09
CA VAL A 156 -11.31 -10.13 11.98
C VAL A 156 -12.49 -9.17 12.06
N GLU A 157 -13.03 -8.94 13.26
CA GLU A 157 -14.12 -7.99 13.47
C GLU A 157 -13.71 -6.55 13.16
N GLN A 158 -12.49 -6.14 13.53
CA GLN A 158 -11.95 -4.83 13.18
C GLN A 158 -11.82 -4.66 11.66
N GLY A 159 -11.30 -5.68 10.96
CA GLY A 159 -11.25 -5.66 9.50
C GLY A 159 -12.63 -5.58 8.84
N ARG A 160 -13.63 -6.29 9.40
CA ARG A 160 -15.03 -6.19 8.93
C ARG A 160 -15.64 -4.82 9.20
N ALA A 161 -15.34 -4.20 10.33
CA ALA A 161 -15.80 -2.86 10.64
C ALA A 161 -15.24 -1.85 9.63
N ALA A 162 -13.94 -1.91 9.32
CA ALA A 162 -13.33 -1.05 8.30
C ALA A 162 -13.95 -1.25 6.90
N LEU A 163 -14.26 -2.49 6.51
CA LEU A 163 -15.00 -2.76 5.27
C LEU A 163 -16.39 -2.10 5.29
N ALA A 164 -17.14 -2.25 6.39
CA ALA A 164 -18.46 -1.66 6.53
C ALA A 164 -18.41 -0.11 6.51
N ASP A 165 -17.32 0.50 7.01
CA ASP A 165 -17.11 1.94 6.95
C ASP A 165 -16.95 2.41 5.50
N ALA A 166 -16.12 1.71 4.71
CA ALA A 166 -15.96 1.98 3.29
C ALA A 166 -17.28 1.80 2.51
N GLU A 167 -18.06 0.75 2.81
CA GLU A 167 -19.39 0.54 2.21
C GLU A 167 -20.36 1.68 2.53
N ARG A 168 -20.37 2.19 3.76
CA ARG A 168 -21.24 3.32 4.14
C ARG A 168 -20.89 4.60 3.38
N MET A 169 -19.60 4.86 3.16
CA MET A 169 -19.15 5.99 2.34
C MET A 169 -19.73 5.90 0.93
N LEU A 170 -19.59 4.73 0.28
CA LEU A 170 -20.13 4.49 -1.07
C LEU A 170 -21.67 4.54 -1.12
N GLY A 171 -22.35 4.04 -0.08
CA GLY A 171 -23.81 4.03 0.01
C GLY A 171 -24.43 5.42 0.11
N SER A 172 -23.76 6.35 0.81
CA SER A 172 -24.24 7.72 1.01
C SER A 172 -24.44 8.53 -0.28
N SER A 173 -23.79 8.13 -1.37
CA SER A 173 -23.88 8.81 -2.68
C SER A 173 -24.99 8.27 -3.57
N THR A 174 -25.39 7.00 -3.37
CA THR A 174 -26.47 6.37 -4.16
C THR A 174 -27.86 6.88 -3.80
N SER A 175 -28.04 7.45 -2.62
CA SER A 175 -29.29 8.09 -2.19
C SER A 175 -29.46 9.54 -2.68
N GLY A 176 -28.43 10.13 -3.31
CA GLY A 176 -28.42 11.54 -3.75
C GLY A 176 -28.59 11.79 -5.25
N SER A 177 -28.64 10.75 -6.10
CA SER A 177 -28.77 10.89 -7.56
C SER A 177 -30.19 10.70 -8.10
N GLY A 178 -31.19 10.65 -7.22
CA GLY A 178 -32.61 10.59 -7.56
C GLY A 178 -33.33 11.90 -7.27
N ALA A 179 -33.00 12.97 -8.00
CA ALA A 179 -33.80 14.20 -8.08
C ALA A 179 -33.57 14.92 -9.42
#